data_AF-A0A183F7E5-F1
#
_entry.id   AF-A0A183F7E5-F1
#
_cell.length_a   1.000
_cell.length_b   1.000
_cell.length_c   1.000
_cell.angle_alpha   90.00
_cell.angle_beta   90.00
_cell.angle_gamma   90.00
#
_symmetry.space_group_name_H-M   'P 1'
#
loop_
_entity.id
_entity.type
_entity.pdbx_description
1 polymer ?
#
loop_
_entity_poly.entity_id
_entity_poly.type
_entity_poly.pdbx_seq_one_letter_code
_entity_poly.pdbx_strand_id
1 'polypeptide(L)'
;MLCFLGVFPYYIREVWEGYFLNPWMAGRKDQLIQLMSQLMWRNTKKDVADQLKTVQRKENLVELTFSPIEERLYSTKIEKCKEKITSILRELCVTYSPSIPLFKLPVATVEAMFSVVNDIRASILAGEAHKKRKNLNCISDFRIFSPKLIIRKLFDDARVAVVQRHREVVANRNALAGICMLIGDELGALK
;
A
#
# COMPACT_ATOMS: atom_id res chain seq x y z
N MET A 1 -3.38 -12.80 -23.40
CA MET A 1 -3.95 -12.27 -24.65
C MET A 1 -4.32 -13.37 -25.62
N LEU A 2 -3.37 -14.19 -26.09
CA LEU A 2 -3.68 -15.29 -27.04
C LEU A 2 -4.65 -16.34 -26.48
N CYS A 3 -4.53 -16.66 -25.18
CA CYS A 3 -5.52 -17.49 -24.48
C CYS A 3 -6.92 -16.87 -24.47
N PHE A 4 -7.03 -15.54 -24.39
CA PHE A 4 -8.31 -14.84 -24.43
C PHE A 4 -8.92 -14.84 -25.84
N LEU A 5 -8.07 -14.70 -26.87
CA LEU A 5 -8.50 -14.77 -28.28
C LEU A 5 -8.73 -16.21 -28.78
N GLY A 6 -8.44 -17.23 -27.97
CA GLY A 6 -8.64 -18.64 -28.32
C GLY A 6 -7.80 -19.13 -29.50
N VAL A 7 -6.66 -18.50 -29.79
CA VAL A 7 -5.87 -18.83 -31.00
C VAL A 7 -5.08 -20.12 -30.77
N PHE A 8 -5.61 -21.24 -31.26
CA PHE A 8 -4.93 -22.53 -31.27
C PHE A 8 -3.81 -22.55 -32.32
N PRO A 9 -2.63 -23.14 -32.04
CA PRO A 9 -2.20 -23.80 -30.80
C PRO A 9 -1.49 -22.85 -29.81
N TYR A 10 -1.46 -21.55 -30.07
CA TYR A 10 -0.57 -20.60 -29.38
C TYR A 10 -0.93 -20.28 -27.92
N TYR A 11 -2.12 -20.65 -27.47
CA TYR A 11 -2.48 -20.55 -26.05
C TYR A 11 -1.94 -21.72 -25.20
N ILE A 12 -1.44 -22.78 -25.84
CA ILE A 12 -0.80 -23.92 -25.17
C ILE A 12 0.61 -23.47 -24.73
N ARG A 13 0.92 -23.64 -23.44
CA ARG A 13 2.15 -23.10 -22.83
C ARG A 13 3.41 -23.67 -23.48
N GLU A 14 3.43 -24.98 -23.74
CA GLU A 14 4.56 -25.69 -24.30
C GLU A 14 4.88 -25.22 -25.72
N VAL A 15 3.84 -24.97 -26.52
CA VAL A 15 3.97 -24.42 -27.87
C VAL A 15 4.47 -22.99 -27.81
N TRP A 16 3.93 -22.18 -26.90
CA TRP A 16 4.35 -20.81 -26.69
C TRP A 16 5.81 -20.70 -26.27
N GLU A 17 6.24 -21.50 -25.30
CA GLU A 17 7.61 -21.50 -24.80
C GLU A 17 8.59 -22.01 -25.86
N GLY A 18 8.28 -23.12 -26.52
CA GLY A 18 9.16 -23.75 -27.50
C GLY A 18 9.33 -22.95 -28.79
N TYR A 19 8.24 -22.42 -29.37
CA TYR A 19 8.27 -21.78 -30.69
C TYR A 19 8.39 -20.27 -30.64
N PHE A 20 8.06 -19.61 -29.52
CA PHE A 20 8.06 -18.15 -29.45
C PHE A 20 8.99 -17.61 -28.38
N LEU A 21 8.81 -18.01 -27.12
CA LEU A 21 9.58 -17.44 -26.01
C LEU A 21 11.08 -17.78 -26.08
N ASN A 22 11.42 -19.06 -26.22
CA ASN A 22 12.81 -19.49 -26.24
C ASN A 22 13.57 -18.98 -27.48
N PRO A 23 12.99 -19.01 -28.70
CA PRO A 23 13.61 -18.37 -29.86
C PRO A 23 13.78 -16.86 -29.70
N TRP A 24 12.80 -16.16 -29.12
CA TRP A 24 12.88 -14.73 -28.85
C TRP A 24 14.03 -14.38 -27.90
N MET A 25 14.17 -15.13 -26.81
CA MET A 25 15.26 -14.98 -25.85
C MET A 25 16.63 -15.26 -26.49
N ALA A 26 16.69 -16.16 -27.48
CA ALA A 26 17.86 -16.43 -28.30
C ALA A 26 18.06 -15.42 -29.46
N GLY A 27 17.27 -14.36 -29.53
CA GLY A 27 17.39 -13.29 -30.53
C GLY A 27 16.66 -13.53 -31.86
N ARG A 28 16.00 -14.68 -32.06
CA ARG A 28 15.20 -14.99 -33.24
C ARG A 28 13.77 -14.47 -33.06
N LYS A 29 13.50 -13.28 -33.61
CA LYS A 29 12.27 -12.51 -33.35
C LYS A 29 11.19 -12.67 -34.43
N ASP A 30 11.57 -13.13 -35.62
CA ASP A 30 10.74 -13.05 -36.83
C ASP A 30 9.42 -13.80 -36.70
N GLN A 31 9.43 -15.00 -36.09
CA GLN A 31 8.24 -15.82 -35.90
C GLN A 31 7.20 -15.15 -34.99
N LEU A 32 7.66 -14.52 -33.90
CA LEU A 32 6.77 -13.78 -33.01
C LEU A 32 6.24 -12.51 -33.69
N ILE A 33 7.09 -11.79 -34.44
CA ILE A 33 6.67 -10.60 -35.18
C ILE A 33 5.61 -10.97 -36.23
N GLN A 34 5.83 -12.05 -36.98
CA GLN A 34 4.89 -12.55 -37.99
C GLN A 34 3.54 -12.97 -37.39
N LEU A 35 3.56 -13.71 -36.28
CA LEU A 35 2.32 -14.08 -35.60
C LEU A 35 1.56 -12.83 -35.11
N MET A 36 2.28 -11.91 -34.47
CA MET A 36 1.66 -10.70 -33.92
C MET A 36 1.16 -9.75 -35.01
N SER A 37 1.80 -9.68 -36.18
CA SER A 37 1.33 -8.86 -37.31
C SER A 37 0.07 -9.41 -37.97
N GLN A 38 -0.13 -10.73 -37.95
CA GLN A 38 -1.37 -11.36 -38.42
C GLN A 38 -2.53 -11.15 -37.44
N LEU A 39 -2.24 -11.09 -36.14
CA LEU A 39 -3.25 -11.00 -35.09
C LEU A 39 -3.57 -9.56 -34.66
N MET A 40 -2.62 -8.65 -34.78
CA MET A 40 -2.76 -7.28 -34.31
C MET A 40 -2.43 -6.29 -35.43
N TRP A 41 -3.35 -5.34 -35.62
CA TRP A 41 -3.05 -4.12 -36.33
C TRP A 41 -2.57 -3.04 -35.35
N ARG A 42 -1.32 -2.60 -35.48
CA ARG A 42 -0.74 -1.55 -34.62
C ARG A 42 -0.26 -0.38 -35.48
N ASN A 43 -0.98 0.74 -35.39
CA ASN A 43 -0.49 2.02 -35.87
C ASN A 43 0.32 2.71 -34.78
N THR A 44 1.37 3.43 -35.18
CA THR A 44 2.09 4.35 -34.30
C THR A 44 1.60 5.78 -34.53
N LYS A 45 1.84 6.67 -33.55
CA LYS A 45 1.50 8.10 -33.71
C LYS A 45 2.25 8.77 -34.87
N LYS A 46 3.35 8.18 -35.34
CA LYS A 46 4.07 8.64 -36.53
C LYS A 46 3.28 8.36 -37.82
N ASP A 47 2.57 7.24 -37.87
CA ASP A 47 1.81 6.80 -39.04
C ASP A 47 0.51 7.58 -39.25
N VAL A 48 0.11 8.39 -38.27
CA VAL A 48 -1.08 9.25 -38.29
C VAL A 48 -0.74 10.71 -37.93
N ALA A 49 0.53 11.09 -38.07
CA ALA A 49 1.02 12.41 -37.66
C ALA A 49 0.34 13.55 -38.44
N ASP A 50 0.01 13.31 -39.71
CA ASP A 50 -0.68 14.22 -40.63
C ASP A 50 -2.17 14.40 -40.32
N GLN A 51 -2.76 13.48 -39.54
CA GLN A 51 -4.16 13.53 -39.10
C GLN A 51 -4.31 14.14 -37.70
N LEU A 52 -3.20 14.29 -36.96
CA LEU A 52 -3.18 14.83 -35.61
C LEU A 52 -2.49 16.20 -35.62
N LYS A 53 -3.16 17.25 -35.11
CA LYS A 53 -2.43 18.46 -34.71
C LYS A 53 -1.30 18.03 -33.77
N THR A 54 -0.06 18.37 -34.09
CA THR A 54 1.15 17.85 -33.42
C THR A 54 1.16 18.16 -31.92
N VAL A 55 0.50 17.35 -31.10
CA VAL A 55 0.62 17.42 -29.64
C VAL A 55 1.94 16.76 -29.28
N GLN A 56 2.96 17.59 -29.02
CA GLN A 56 4.23 17.11 -28.51
C GLN A 56 4.01 16.48 -27.13
N ARG A 57 4.40 15.21 -26.97
CA ARG A 57 4.46 14.57 -25.66
C ARG A 57 5.53 15.29 -24.85
N LYS A 58 5.10 16.09 -23.88
CA LYS A 58 5.99 16.70 -22.89
C LYS A 58 5.96 15.84 -21.64
N GLU A 59 7.12 15.32 -21.25
CA GLU A 59 7.31 14.70 -19.95
C GLU A 59 7.81 15.78 -19.00
N ASN A 60 6.91 16.27 -18.16
CA ASN A 60 7.24 17.24 -17.14
C ASN A 60 7.53 16.47 -15.84
N LEU A 61 8.80 16.31 -15.51
CA LEU A 61 9.20 15.84 -14.19
C LEU A 61 9.06 17.00 -13.21
N VAL A 62 8.22 16.83 -12.19
CA VAL A 62 8.10 17.77 -11.07
C VAL A 62 8.70 17.09 -9.86
N GLU A 63 9.85 17.59 -9.42
CA GLU A 63 10.47 17.13 -8.18
C GLU A 63 9.75 17.74 -6.99
N LEU A 64 9.35 16.90 -6.05
CA LEU A 64 8.71 17.32 -4.81
C LEU A 64 9.72 17.21 -3.67
N THR A 65 9.69 18.17 -2.77
CA THR A 65 10.47 18.14 -1.53
C THR A 65 9.58 17.75 -0.37
N PHE A 66 10.16 17.07 0.61
CA PHE A 66 9.45 16.78 1.85
C PHE A 66 9.27 18.05 2.68
N SER A 67 8.13 18.15 3.34
CA SER A 67 8.00 19.05 4.49
C SER A 67 8.90 18.56 5.64
N PRO A 68 9.29 19.43 6.59
CA PRO A 68 10.12 19.03 7.74
C PRO A 68 9.52 17.88 8.57
N ILE A 69 8.19 17.78 8.59
CA ILE A 69 7.46 16.71 9.28
C ILE A 69 7.61 15.40 8.51
N GLU A 70 7.38 15.41 7.20
CA GLU A 70 7.52 14.25 6.32
C GLU A 70 8.96 13.73 6.30
N GLU A 71 9.94 14.62 6.29
CA GLU A 71 11.37 14.26 6.32
C GLU A 71 11.74 13.49 7.59
N ARG A 72 11.25 13.93 8.75
CA ARG A 72 11.49 13.24 10.03
C ARG A 72 10.83 11.86 10.07
N LEU A 73 9.61 11.75 9.56
CA LEU A 73 8.86 10.49 9.51
C LEU A 73 9.52 9.51 8.54
N TYR A 74 9.89 10.01 7.36
CA TYR A 74 10.58 9.25 6.34
C TYR A 74 11.93 8.74 6.82
N SER A 75 12.72 9.58 7.51
CA SER A 75 14.00 9.19 8.11
C SER A 75 13.81 8.07 9.14
N THR A 76 12.83 8.23 10.05
CA THR A 76 12.51 7.18 11.04
C THR A 76 12.07 5.88 10.37
N LYS A 77 11.33 5.97 9.26
CA LYS A 77 10.87 4.82 8.49
C LYS A 77 12.02 4.10 7.79
N ILE A 78 12.91 4.86 7.16
CA ILE A 78 14.11 4.34 6.51
C ILE A 78 14.94 3.54 7.50
N GLU A 79 15.22 4.08 8.69
CA GLU A 79 16.06 3.39 9.68
C GLU A 79 15.43 2.04 10.09
N LYS A 80 14.12 2.00 10.37
CA LYS A 80 13.41 0.74 10.64
C LYS A 80 13.46 -0.24 9.47
N CYS A 81 13.37 0.26 8.23
CA CYS A 81 13.46 -0.59 7.05
C CYS A 81 14.88 -1.11 6.81
N LYS A 82 15.91 -0.30 7.09
CA LYS A 82 17.32 -0.72 7.05
C LYS A 82 17.57 -1.84 8.03
N GLU A 83 17.08 -1.72 9.27
CA GLU A 83 17.19 -2.79 10.28
C GLU A 83 16.59 -4.11 9.78
N LYS A 84 15.37 -4.05 9.22
CA LYS A 84 14.66 -5.22 8.68
C LYS A 84 15.38 -5.86 7.48
N ILE A 85 15.85 -5.04 6.53
CA ILE A 85 16.60 -5.57 5.38
C ILE A 85 17.90 -6.17 5.87
N THR A 86 18.59 -5.53 6.82
CA THR A 86 19.84 -6.05 7.37
C THR A 86 19.63 -7.39 8.07
N SER A 87 18.53 -7.57 8.82
CA SER A 87 18.23 -8.87 9.42
C SER A 87 17.97 -9.96 8.38
N ILE A 88 17.19 -9.65 7.32
CA ILE A 88 16.93 -10.58 6.21
C ILE A 88 18.24 -10.94 5.49
N LEU A 89 19.10 -9.95 5.24
CA LEU A 89 20.39 -10.18 4.58
C LEU A 89 21.35 -10.98 5.45
N ARG A 90 21.38 -10.75 6.77
CA ARG A 90 22.19 -11.55 7.69
C ARG A 90 21.75 -13.01 7.70
N GLU A 91 20.45 -13.26 7.77
CA GLU A 91 19.89 -14.62 7.70
C GLU A 91 20.29 -15.30 6.38
N LEU A 92 20.17 -14.60 5.26
CA LEU A 92 20.61 -15.10 3.97
C LEU A 92 22.10 -15.41 3.90
N CYS A 93 22.97 -14.55 4.44
CA CYS A 93 24.41 -14.79 4.45
C CYS A 93 24.82 -15.98 5.33
N VAL A 94 24.03 -16.33 6.34
CA VAL A 94 24.25 -17.53 7.17
C VAL A 94 23.81 -18.79 6.43
N THR A 95 22.66 -18.74 5.76
CA THR A 95 22.04 -19.92 5.14
C THR A 95 22.59 -20.21 3.74
N TYR A 96 23.05 -19.20 3.00
CA TYR A 96 23.40 -19.29 1.58
C TYR A 96 24.79 -18.72 1.30
N SER A 97 25.47 -19.29 0.32
CA SER A 97 26.76 -18.75 -0.13
C SER A 97 26.58 -17.40 -0.85
N PRO A 98 27.56 -16.47 -0.73
CA PRO A 98 27.45 -15.11 -1.28
C PRO A 98 27.31 -15.01 -2.80
N SER A 99 27.55 -16.12 -3.52
CA SER A 99 27.54 -16.19 -4.99
C SER A 99 26.26 -16.82 -5.56
N ILE A 100 25.23 -17.05 -4.74
CA ILE A 100 23.98 -17.65 -5.21
C ILE A 100 23.20 -16.65 -6.09
N PRO A 101 22.79 -17.05 -7.31
CA PRO A 101 21.91 -16.24 -8.15
C PRO A 101 20.56 -15.98 -7.48
N LEU A 102 20.04 -14.76 -7.65
CA LEU A 102 18.78 -14.32 -7.01
C LEU A 102 17.58 -15.24 -7.31
N PHE A 103 17.52 -15.86 -8.49
CA PHE A 103 16.41 -16.75 -8.87
C PHE A 103 16.37 -18.07 -8.08
N LYS A 104 17.48 -18.46 -7.44
CA LYS A 104 17.56 -19.66 -6.61
C LYS A 104 17.16 -19.39 -5.15
N LEU A 105 16.91 -18.12 -4.80
CA LEU A 105 16.46 -17.77 -3.47
C LEU A 105 15.00 -18.22 -3.27
N PRO A 106 14.61 -18.59 -2.04
CA PRO A 106 13.22 -18.85 -1.72
C PRO A 106 12.34 -17.64 -2.06
N VAL A 107 11.20 -17.90 -2.69
CA VAL A 107 10.22 -16.87 -3.06
C VAL A 107 9.83 -16.02 -1.84
N ALA A 108 9.63 -16.66 -0.68
CA ALA A 108 9.29 -15.98 0.57
C ALA A 108 10.34 -14.93 0.99
N THR A 109 11.63 -15.20 0.78
CA THR A 109 12.69 -14.24 1.13
C THR A 109 12.72 -13.07 0.16
N VAL A 110 12.51 -13.33 -1.12
CA VAL A 110 12.42 -12.29 -2.16
C VAL A 110 11.20 -11.40 -1.91
N GLU A 111 10.05 -12.00 -1.59
CA GLU A 111 8.84 -11.28 -1.20
C GLU A 111 9.04 -10.45 0.06
N ALA A 112 9.75 -10.97 1.07
CA ALA A 112 10.08 -10.23 2.28
C ALA A 112 10.92 -8.98 1.97
N MET A 113 11.93 -9.09 1.10
CA MET A 113 12.73 -7.94 0.66
C MET A 113 11.88 -6.89 -0.06
N PHE A 114 11.08 -7.31 -1.05
CA PHE A 114 10.22 -6.40 -1.79
C PHE A 114 9.14 -5.78 -0.90
N SER A 115 8.66 -6.49 0.10
CA SER A 115 7.73 -5.97 1.10
C SER A 115 8.32 -4.79 1.86
N VAL A 116 9.60 -4.85 2.27
CA VAL A 116 10.27 -3.72 2.93
C VAL A 116 10.42 -2.52 1.99
N VAL A 117 10.81 -2.74 0.73
CA VAL A 117 10.93 -1.67 -0.27
C VAL A 117 9.57 -1.03 -0.56
N ASN A 118 8.53 -1.84 -0.72
CA ASN A 118 7.16 -1.37 -0.96
C ASN A 118 6.60 -0.62 0.25
N ASP A 119 6.96 -1.02 1.48
CA ASP A 119 6.61 -0.30 2.72
C ASP A 119 7.18 1.13 2.74
N ILE A 120 8.40 1.33 2.24
CA ILE A 120 9.01 2.66 2.10
C ILE A 120 8.25 3.46 1.04
N ARG A 121 8.03 2.89 -0.16
CA ARG A 121 7.32 3.56 -1.25
C ARG A 121 5.91 3.99 -0.84
N ALA A 122 5.18 3.11 -0.16
CA ALA A 122 3.83 3.40 0.34
C ALA A 122 3.84 4.52 1.37
N SER A 123 4.87 4.61 2.21
CA SER A 123 5.00 5.69 3.20
C SER A 123 5.21 7.07 2.56
N ILE A 124 5.93 7.15 1.43
CA ILE A 124 6.13 8.39 0.65
C ILE A 124 4.83 8.82 -0.03
N LEU A 125 4.12 7.88 -0.65
CA LEU A 125 2.94 8.19 -1.48
C LEU A 125 1.69 8.57 -0.68
N ALA A 126 1.57 8.11 0.57
CA ALA A 126 0.34 8.24 1.34
C ALA A 126 0.51 8.65 2.82
N GLY A 127 1.75 8.87 3.27
CA GLY A 127 2.07 8.95 4.69
C GLY A 127 1.81 7.62 5.43
N GLU A 128 2.07 7.56 6.74
CA GLU A 128 1.87 6.30 7.51
C GLU A 128 0.39 5.89 7.68
N ALA A 129 -0.55 6.71 7.21
CA ALA A 129 -1.99 6.44 7.31
C ALA A 129 -2.45 5.22 6.48
N HIS A 130 -1.71 4.86 5.42
CA HIS A 130 -2.09 3.74 4.54
C HIS A 130 -1.96 2.37 5.24
N LYS A 131 -1.11 2.25 6.27
CA LYS A 131 -0.94 1.00 7.04
C LYS A 131 -1.85 0.95 8.28
N LYS A 132 -2.34 2.10 8.75
CA LYS A 132 -3.15 2.26 9.97
C LYS A 132 -4.63 2.53 9.70
N ARG A 133 -5.18 2.08 8.57
CA ARG A 133 -6.64 2.13 8.34
C ARG A 133 -7.45 1.33 9.39
N LYS A 134 -6.80 0.53 10.23
CA LYS A 134 -7.46 -0.29 11.26
C LYS A 134 -7.62 0.35 12.63
N ASN A 135 -6.92 1.43 13.02
CA ASN A 135 -7.13 2.08 14.33
C ASN A 135 -6.50 3.49 14.36
N LEU A 136 -7.23 4.50 13.88
CA LEU A 136 -6.87 5.92 14.06
C LEU A 136 -7.34 6.40 15.45
N ASN A 137 -6.79 5.82 16.52
CA ASN A 137 -7.24 6.06 17.89
C ASN A 137 -6.34 7.03 18.68
N CYS A 138 -5.16 7.39 18.15
CA CYS A 138 -4.21 8.25 18.87
C CYS A 138 -3.85 9.49 18.06
N ILE A 139 -3.88 10.66 18.71
CA ILE A 139 -3.43 11.96 18.16
C ILE A 139 -2.00 11.88 17.59
N SER A 140 -1.16 10.97 18.13
CA SER A 140 0.18 10.71 17.61
C SER A 140 0.21 10.22 16.16
N ASP A 141 -0.86 9.60 15.67
CA ASP A 141 -1.03 9.12 14.28
C ASP A 141 -1.50 10.25 13.34
N PHE A 142 -1.95 11.37 13.89
CA PHE A 142 -2.37 12.56 13.14
C PHE A 142 -1.27 13.60 12.95
N ARG A 143 -0.07 13.39 13.52
CA ARG A 143 1.08 14.29 13.34
C ARG A 143 1.56 14.43 11.88
N ILE A 144 1.01 13.62 10.97
CA ILE A 144 1.31 13.62 9.52
C ILE A 144 0.22 14.35 8.71
N PHE A 145 -0.89 14.75 9.32
CA PHE A 145 -2.01 15.36 8.60
C PHE A 145 -2.08 16.88 8.75
N SER A 146 -2.64 17.54 7.71
CA SER A 146 -2.99 18.96 7.68
C SER A 146 -3.57 19.44 9.03
N PRO A 147 -3.21 20.65 9.51
CA PRO A 147 -3.73 21.21 10.76
C PRO A 147 -5.27 21.13 10.92
N LYS A 148 -6.01 21.20 9.80
CA LYS A 148 -7.48 21.06 9.78
C LYS A 148 -7.97 19.69 10.27
N LEU A 149 -7.28 18.60 9.91
CA LEU A 149 -7.67 17.25 10.34
C LEU A 149 -7.37 17.02 11.83
N ILE A 150 -6.26 17.57 12.32
CA ILE A 150 -5.89 17.48 13.74
C ILE A 150 -6.96 18.15 14.60
N ILE A 151 -7.35 19.38 14.24
CA ILE A 151 -8.40 20.13 14.96
C ILE A 151 -9.71 19.33 14.96
N ARG A 152 -10.12 18.80 13.81
CA ARG A 152 -11.35 18.00 13.70
C ARG A 152 -11.34 16.78 14.63
N LYS A 153 -10.22 16.04 14.68
CA LYS A 153 -10.09 14.88 15.56
C LYS A 153 -10.13 15.25 17.05
N LEU A 154 -9.48 16.35 17.44
CA LEU A 154 -9.54 16.85 18.83
C LEU A 154 -10.97 17.18 19.25
N PHE A 155 -11.76 17.78 18.35
CA PHE A 155 -13.18 18.04 18.61
C PHE A 155 -13.99 16.74 18.75
N ASP A 156 -13.75 15.76 17.87
CA ASP A 156 -14.44 14.47 17.94
C ASP A 156 -14.11 13.71 19.23
N ASP A 157 -12.83 13.70 19.64
CA ASP A 157 -12.39 13.03 20.88
C ASP A 157 -12.94 13.74 22.12
N ALA A 158 -12.92 15.07 22.15
CA ALA A 158 -13.54 15.85 23.22
C ALA A 158 -15.04 15.56 23.34
N ARG A 159 -15.74 15.46 22.20
CA ARG A 159 -17.17 15.11 22.17
C ARG A 159 -17.42 13.73 22.76
N VAL A 160 -16.64 12.73 22.35
CA VAL A 160 -16.77 11.36 22.88
C VAL A 160 -16.52 11.33 24.39
N ALA A 161 -15.48 12.02 24.86
CA ALA A 161 -15.16 12.10 26.29
C ALA A 161 -16.29 12.74 27.11
N VAL A 162 -16.90 13.82 26.62
CA VAL A 162 -18.04 14.48 27.29
C VAL A 162 -19.26 13.56 27.33
N VAL A 163 -19.60 12.91 26.22
CA VAL A 163 -20.73 11.95 26.16
C VAL A 163 -20.50 10.79 27.12
N GLN A 164 -19.28 10.26 27.19
CA GLN A 164 -18.95 9.15 28.07
C GLN A 164 -19.04 9.54 29.55
N ARG A 165 -18.49 10.70 29.94
CA ARG A 165 -18.66 11.22 31.31
C ARG A 165 -20.13 11.43 31.66
N HIS A 166 -20.93 11.92 30.73
CA HIS A 166 -22.36 12.10 30.99
C HIS A 166 -23.06 10.76 31.23
N ARG A 167 -22.74 9.73 30.45
CA ARG A 167 -23.25 8.36 30.68
C ARG A 167 -22.84 7.82 32.04
N GLU A 168 -21.60 8.05 32.47
CA GLU A 168 -21.11 7.64 33.79
C GLU A 168 -21.86 8.36 34.92
N VAL A 169 -22.13 9.66 34.79
CA VAL A 169 -22.92 10.40 35.78
C VAL A 169 -24.34 9.83 35.91
N VAL A 170 -25.00 9.54 34.78
CA VAL A 170 -26.34 8.93 34.77
C VAL A 170 -26.29 7.53 35.38
N ALA A 171 -25.30 6.71 35.02
CA ALA A 171 -25.13 5.38 35.57
C ALA A 171 -24.90 5.42 37.09
N ASN A 172 -24.07 6.34 37.58
CA ASN A 172 -23.80 6.50 39.01
C ASN A 172 -25.05 6.96 39.78
N ARG A 173 -25.85 7.86 39.19
CA ARG A 173 -27.15 8.25 39.77
C ARG A 173 -28.12 7.08 39.83
N ASN A 174 -28.24 6.31 38.76
CA ASN A 174 -29.10 5.12 38.74
C ASN A 174 -28.63 4.07 39.75
N ALA A 175 -27.31 3.90 39.91
CA ALA A 175 -26.73 3.01 40.90
C ALA A 175 -27.07 3.47 42.33
N LEU A 176 -26.94 4.77 42.62
CA LEU A 176 -27.35 5.37 43.91
C LEU A 176 -28.84 5.16 44.18
N ALA A 177 -29.71 5.45 43.21
CA ALA A 177 -31.14 5.23 43.33
C ALA A 177 -31.47 3.74 43.61
N GLY A 178 -30.78 2.82 42.93
CA GLY A 178 -30.90 1.38 43.18
C GLY A 178 -30.49 0.99 44.61
N ILE A 179 -29.43 1.58 45.15
CA ILE A 179 -29.02 1.36 46.55
C ILE A 179 -30.08 1.89 47.53
N CYS A 180 -30.62 3.09 47.29
CA CYS A 180 -31.69 3.66 48.12
C CYS A 180 -32.95 2.76 48.11
N MET A 181 -33.32 2.22 46.95
CA MET A 181 -34.43 1.26 46.84
C MET A 181 -34.18 -0.02 47.65
N LEU A 182 -32.95 -0.55 47.64
CA LEU A 182 -32.59 -1.74 48.42
C LEU A 182 -32.63 -1.51 49.94
N ILE A 183 -32.37 -0.28 50.39
CA ILE A 183 -32.39 0.12 51.80
C ILE A 183 -33.81 0.47 52.27
N GLY A 184 -34.78 0.60 51.35
CA GLY A 184 -36.16 0.99 51.66
C GLY A 184 -36.36 2.50 51.80
N ASP A 185 -35.42 3.32 51.32
CA ASP A 185 -35.54 4.77 51.26
C ASP A 185 -36.06 5.21 49.88
N GLU A 186 -37.38 5.18 49.72
CA GLU A 186 -38.06 5.56 48.47
C GLU A 186 -37.92 7.05 48.14
N LEU A 187 -37.78 7.91 49.17
CA LEU A 187 -37.62 9.36 49.01
C LEU A 187 -36.20 9.74 48.56
N GLY A 188 -35.18 8.99 49.01
CA GLY A 188 -33.80 9.14 48.56
C GLY A 188 -33.58 8.71 47.10
N ALA A 189 -34.34 7.73 46.62
CA ALA A 189 -34.23 7.21 45.25
C ALA A 189 -34.74 8.17 44.15
N LEU A 190 -35.54 9.17 44.52
CA LEU A 190 -36.14 10.16 43.60
C LEU A 190 -35.32 11.46 43.45
N LYS A 191 -34.23 11.63 44.20
CA LYS A 191 -33.34 12.80 44.18
C LYS A 191 -32.12 12.59 43.28
#